data_AF-A0A3M1FJ80-F1
#
_entry.id   AF-A0A3M1FJ80-F1
#
_cell.length_a   1.000
_cell.length_b   1.000
_cell.length_c   1.000
_cell.angle_alpha   90.00
_cell.angle_beta   90.00
_cell.angle_gamma   90.00
#
_symmetry.space_group_name_H-M   'P 1'
#
loop_
_entity.id
_entity.type
_entity.pdbx_description
1 polymer ?
#
loop_
_entity_poly.entity_id
_entity_poly.type
_entity_poly.pdbx_seq_one_letter_code
_entity_poly.pdbx_strand_id
1 'polypeptide(L)'
;ALAAAREAGADVLLHLGDLVAPFIVAQLAEGFPGPIHIIEGNNDGDGRLQQVVASQHPNVILHGPYAELEIGGRRVAMIHYPEPARRIAESGVFDLVCYGHNHLLSSQEIGASLLVNPGEIMGRYGAPSWGLYDCEAHTFTLMLIA
;
A
#
# COMPACT_ATOMS: atom_id res chain seq x y z
N ALA A 1 4.88 -8.11 10.02
CA ALA A 1 4.16 -7.79 8.78
C ALA A 1 4.63 -8.63 7.59
N LEU A 2 5.84 -8.44 7.05
CA LEU A 2 6.28 -9.14 5.83
C LEU A 2 6.22 -10.68 5.93
N ALA A 3 6.65 -11.26 7.06
CA ALA A 3 6.51 -12.70 7.28
C ALA A 3 5.05 -13.16 7.24
N ALA A 4 4.17 -12.49 7.97
CA ALA A 4 2.74 -12.78 7.98
C ALA A 4 2.08 -12.60 6.60
N ALA A 5 2.49 -11.61 5.81
CA ALA A 5 2.01 -11.42 4.44
C ALA A 5 2.42 -12.60 3.53
N ARG A 6 3.66 -13.11 3.69
CA ARG A 6 4.12 -14.31 2.96
C ARG A 6 3.38 -15.57 3.41
N GLU A 7 3.18 -15.75 4.71
CA GLU A 7 2.44 -16.89 5.27
C GLU A 7 0.97 -16.89 4.85
N ALA A 8 0.38 -15.71 4.66
CA ALA A 8 -0.94 -15.53 4.09
C ALA A 8 -1.00 -15.74 2.57
N GLY A 9 0.13 -15.98 1.91
CA GLY A 9 0.19 -16.23 0.46
C GLY A 9 -0.01 -14.98 -0.40
N ALA A 10 0.31 -13.78 0.10
CA ALA A 10 0.18 -12.56 -0.69
C ALA A 10 1.11 -12.57 -1.91
N ASP A 11 0.54 -12.33 -3.10
CA ASP A 11 1.28 -12.30 -4.37
C ASP A 11 1.96 -10.94 -4.64
N VAL A 12 1.34 -9.84 -4.20
CA VAL A 12 1.77 -8.46 -4.47
C VAL A 12 1.73 -7.64 -3.17
N LEU A 13 2.73 -6.78 -2.97
CA LEU A 13 2.79 -5.85 -1.84
C LEU A 13 2.55 -4.42 -2.31
N LEU A 14 1.65 -3.70 -1.62
CA LEU A 14 1.38 -2.28 -1.84
C LEU A 14 1.86 -1.48 -0.62
N HIS A 15 2.75 -0.50 -0.83
CA HIS A 15 3.18 0.43 0.21
C HIS A 15 2.69 1.84 -0.10
N LEU A 16 1.98 2.44 0.85
CA LEU A 16 1.22 3.68 0.65
C LEU A 16 2.03 4.93 1.01
N GLY A 17 3.34 4.93 0.76
CA GLY A 17 4.25 6.04 1.06
C GLY A 17 4.72 6.15 2.50
N ASP A 18 5.47 7.21 2.79
CA ASP A 18 6.11 7.48 4.08
C ASP A 18 7.09 6.37 4.49
N LEU A 19 7.93 5.95 3.55
CA LEU A 19 9.08 5.08 3.86
C LEU A 19 10.14 5.84 4.68
N VAL A 20 10.26 7.15 4.42
CA VAL A 20 11.18 8.10 5.05
C VAL A 20 12.65 7.79 4.76
N ALA A 21 13.14 6.62 5.17
CA ALA A 21 14.51 6.21 5.01
C ALA A 21 14.69 5.29 3.77
N PRO A 22 15.63 5.59 2.85
CA PRO A 22 15.81 4.81 1.62
C PRO A 22 16.15 3.33 1.83
N PHE A 23 16.78 2.97 2.95
CA PHE A 23 17.11 1.57 3.23
C PHE A 23 15.85 0.70 3.45
N ILE A 24 14.70 1.30 3.79
CA ILE A 24 13.43 0.56 3.93
C ILE A 24 13.05 -0.07 2.58
N VAL A 25 13.36 0.58 1.46
CA VAL A 25 13.13 0.01 0.12
C VAL A 25 13.86 -1.34 -0.03
N ALA A 26 15.14 -1.40 0.36
CA ALA A 26 15.92 -2.64 0.32
C ALA A 26 15.35 -3.69 1.28
N GLN A 27 14.95 -3.30 2.49
CA GLN A 27 14.33 -4.23 3.44
C GLN A 27 13.01 -4.82 2.93
N LEU A 28 12.18 -4.02 2.26
CA LEU A 28 10.96 -4.50 1.62
C LEU A 28 11.30 -5.46 0.48
N ALA A 29 12.25 -5.08 -0.38
CA ALA A 29 12.67 -5.88 -1.53
C ALA A 29 13.21 -7.25 -1.15
N GLU A 30 14.07 -7.31 -0.13
CA GLU A 30 14.65 -8.56 0.39
C GLU A 30 13.64 -9.37 1.19
N GLY A 31 12.70 -8.68 1.85
CA GLY A 31 11.70 -9.28 2.72
C GLY A 31 10.42 -9.75 2.03
N PHE A 32 10.16 -9.38 0.77
CA PHE A 32 8.98 -9.83 0.03
C PHE A 32 9.35 -10.28 -1.39
N PRO A 33 9.12 -11.56 -1.74
CA PRO A 33 9.62 -12.13 -2.99
C PRO A 33 8.84 -11.70 -4.24
N GLY A 34 7.58 -11.27 -4.07
CA GLY A 34 6.72 -10.84 -5.17
C GLY A 34 6.93 -9.37 -5.57
N PRO A 35 6.15 -8.87 -6.55
CA PRO A 35 6.15 -7.46 -6.94
C PRO A 35 5.75 -6.55 -5.77
N ILE A 36 6.44 -5.42 -5.67
CA ILE A 36 6.23 -4.40 -4.64
C ILE A 36 5.95 -3.07 -5.33
N HIS A 37 4.76 -2.52 -5.13
CA HIS A 37 4.38 -1.20 -5.62
C HIS A 37 4.41 -0.19 -4.47
N ILE A 38 5.09 0.92 -4.67
CA ILE A 38 5.27 1.96 -3.64
C ILE A 38 4.87 3.29 -4.25
N ILE A 39 3.98 4.03 -3.60
CA ILE A 39 3.73 5.44 -3.92
C ILE A 39 4.47 6.34 -2.94
N GLU A 40 4.63 7.62 -3.29
CA GLU A 40 5.26 8.63 -2.43
C GLU A 40 4.30 9.11 -1.33
N GLY A 41 4.81 9.27 -0.11
CA GLY A 41 4.15 9.94 1.00
C GLY A 41 4.74 11.32 1.28
N ASN A 42 4.10 12.10 2.16
CA ASN A 42 4.50 13.48 2.43
C ASN A 42 5.80 13.60 3.24
N ASN A 43 6.27 12.51 3.86
CA ASN A 43 7.49 12.47 4.65
C ASN A 43 8.68 11.84 3.91
N ASP A 44 8.51 11.42 2.65
CA ASP A 44 9.58 10.85 1.85
C ASP A 44 10.58 11.95 1.43
N GLY A 45 11.68 12.06 2.18
CA GLY A 45 12.61 13.19 2.08
C GLY A 45 13.65 13.12 0.96
N ASP A 46 14.01 11.92 0.48
CA ASP A 46 14.97 11.74 -0.63
C ASP A 46 14.48 10.68 -1.61
N GLY A 47 13.46 11.04 -2.40
CA GLY A 47 12.90 10.18 -3.44
C GLY A 47 13.95 9.74 -4.48
N ARG A 48 14.97 10.57 -4.75
CA ARG A 48 16.07 10.19 -5.66
C ARG A 48 16.90 9.05 -5.09
N LEU A 49 17.26 9.10 -3.81
CA LEU A 49 18.00 8.01 -3.18
C LEU A 49 17.12 6.76 -3.05
N GLN A 50 15.82 6.90 -2.78
CA GLN A 50 14.87 5.78 -2.84
C GLN A 50 14.86 5.13 -4.24
N GLN A 51 14.84 5.92 -5.32
CA GLN A 51 14.95 5.41 -6.70
C GLN A 51 16.26 4.69 -6.99
N VAL A 52 17.40 5.22 -6.50
CA VAL A 52 18.70 4.55 -6.64
C VAL A 52 18.68 3.19 -5.95
N VAL A 53 18.15 3.10 -4.73
CA VAL A 53 18.02 1.82 -4.02
C VAL A 53 17.07 0.89 -4.77
N ALA A 54 15.87 1.35 -5.14
CA ALA A 54 14.90 0.55 -5.90
C ALA A 54 15.46 0.00 -7.21
N SER A 55 16.31 0.76 -7.92
CA SER A 55 16.93 0.31 -9.18
C SER A 55 17.82 -0.94 -9.04
N GLN A 56 18.24 -1.27 -7.81
CA GLN A 56 19.02 -2.47 -7.49
C GLN A 56 18.12 -3.69 -7.23
N HIS A 57 16.80 -3.50 -7.14
CA HIS A 57 15.82 -4.51 -6.76
C HIS A 57 14.72 -4.61 -7.82
N PRO A 58 14.77 -5.58 -8.75
CA PRO A 58 13.85 -5.65 -9.89
C PRO A 58 12.39 -5.93 -9.49
N ASN A 59 12.13 -6.39 -8.26
CA ASN A 59 10.79 -6.59 -7.73
C ASN A 59 10.16 -5.31 -7.14
N VAL A 60 10.89 -4.19 -7.07
CA VAL A 60 10.36 -2.92 -6.57
C VAL A 60 10.02 -1.99 -7.73
N ILE A 61 8.79 -1.48 -7.69
CA ILE A 61 8.30 -0.43 -8.58
C ILE A 61 7.96 0.78 -7.71
N LEU A 62 8.78 1.82 -7.80
CA LEU A 62 8.44 3.12 -7.26
C LEU A 62 7.59 3.88 -8.26
N HIS A 63 6.41 4.26 -7.81
CA HIS A 63 5.54 5.20 -8.48
C HIS A 63 5.78 6.60 -7.91
N GLY A 64 5.12 7.59 -8.50
CA GLY A 64 5.06 8.93 -7.92
C GLY A 64 3.97 9.04 -6.83
N PRO A 65 3.26 10.17 -6.75
CA PRO A 65 2.24 10.39 -5.72
C PRO A 65 0.95 9.57 -5.93
N TYR A 66 0.81 8.92 -7.07
CA TYR A 66 -0.39 8.20 -7.49
C TYR A 66 -0.03 7.04 -8.42
N ALA A 67 -0.74 5.92 -8.28
CA ALA A 67 -0.62 4.76 -9.16
C ALA A 67 -1.99 4.15 -9.46
N GLU A 68 -2.15 3.67 -10.69
CA GLU A 68 -3.27 2.85 -11.15
C GLU A 68 -2.71 1.52 -11.64
N LEU A 69 -3.26 0.42 -11.15
CA LEU A 69 -2.76 -0.93 -11.36
C LEU A 69 -3.91 -1.86 -11.73
N GLU A 70 -3.59 -2.93 -12.44
CA GLU A 70 -4.48 -4.08 -12.62
C GLU A 70 -3.84 -5.30 -11.93
N ILE A 71 -4.49 -5.82 -10.89
CA ILE A 71 -3.97 -6.92 -10.06
C ILE A 71 -5.08 -7.94 -9.90
N GLY A 72 -4.84 -9.20 -10.29
CA GLY A 72 -5.84 -10.27 -10.16
C GLY A 72 -7.17 -9.96 -10.85
N GLY A 73 -7.15 -9.21 -11.96
CA GLY A 73 -8.34 -8.75 -12.67
C GLY A 73 -9.10 -7.59 -11.99
N ARG A 74 -8.53 -6.98 -10.95
CA ARG A 74 -9.09 -5.82 -10.24
C ARG A 74 -8.33 -4.55 -10.59
N ARG A 75 -9.06 -3.47 -10.79
CA ARG A 75 -8.52 -2.12 -10.96
C ARG A 75 -8.23 -1.54 -9.59
N VAL A 76 -6.97 -1.23 -9.32
CA VAL A 76 -6.49 -0.75 -8.02
C VAL A 76 -5.92 0.65 -8.19
N ALA A 77 -6.33 1.58 -7.33
CA ALA A 77 -5.73 2.91 -7.22
C ALA A 77 -5.00 3.05 -5.88
N MET A 78 -3.84 3.73 -5.90
CA MET A 78 -3.06 4.02 -4.72
C MET A 78 -2.78 5.52 -4.66
N ILE A 79 -3.13 6.16 -3.54
CA ILE A 79 -2.78 7.56 -3.27
C ILE A 79 -2.57 7.77 -1.78
N HIS A 80 -1.57 8.56 -1.37
CA HIS A 80 -1.24 8.67 0.05
C HIS A 80 -2.36 9.34 0.88
N TYR A 81 -3.04 10.33 0.29
CA TYR A 81 -3.94 11.23 1.03
C TYR A 81 -5.41 10.79 1.05
N PRO A 82 -6.14 11.00 2.16
CA PRO A 82 -7.51 10.51 2.36
C PRO A 82 -8.56 11.20 1.48
N GLU A 83 -8.50 12.51 1.31
CA GLU A 83 -9.53 13.24 0.55
C GLU A 83 -9.50 12.87 -0.94
N PRO A 84 -8.34 12.91 -1.63
CA PRO A 84 -8.25 12.41 -3.00
C PRO A 84 -8.67 10.94 -3.14
N ALA A 85 -8.28 10.08 -2.19
CA ALA A 85 -8.65 8.66 -2.21
C ALA A 85 -10.16 8.46 -2.22
N ARG A 86 -10.89 9.22 -1.38
CA ARG A 86 -12.36 9.20 -1.38
C ARG A 86 -12.93 9.61 -2.73
N ARG A 87 -12.43 10.68 -3.35
CA ARG A 87 -12.90 11.13 -4.68
C ARG A 87 -12.65 10.09 -5.77
N ILE A 88 -11.51 9.42 -5.71
CA ILE A 88 -11.16 8.34 -6.64
C ILE A 88 -12.11 7.16 -6.44
N ALA A 89 -12.41 6.77 -5.20
CA ALA A 89 -13.38 5.70 -4.93
C ALA A 89 -14.81 6.06 -5.38
N GLU A 90 -15.23 7.32 -5.17
CA GLU A 90 -16.52 7.86 -5.64
C GLU A 90 -16.67 7.86 -7.17
N SER A 91 -15.58 7.81 -7.93
CA SER A 91 -15.63 7.71 -9.40
C SER A 91 -16.23 6.40 -9.91
N GLY A 92 -16.17 5.33 -9.12
CA GLY A 92 -16.59 3.98 -9.52
C GLY A 92 -15.71 3.31 -10.57
N VAL A 93 -14.54 3.90 -10.88
CA VAL A 93 -13.59 3.36 -11.87
C VAL A 93 -12.71 2.26 -11.30
N PHE A 94 -12.48 2.22 -9.99
CA PHE A 94 -11.57 1.27 -9.34
C PHE A 94 -12.33 0.34 -8.41
N ASP A 95 -11.92 -0.93 -8.38
CA ASP A 95 -12.46 -1.90 -7.44
C ASP A 95 -11.87 -1.65 -6.04
N LEU A 96 -10.59 -1.30 -5.96
CA LEU A 96 -9.89 -1.02 -4.70
C LEU A 96 -9.18 0.33 -4.76
N VAL A 97 -9.34 1.16 -3.74
CA VAL A 97 -8.62 2.42 -3.56
C VAL A 97 -7.92 2.41 -2.20
N CYS A 98 -6.59 2.46 -2.23
CA CYS A 98 -5.75 2.38 -1.03
C CYS A 98 -5.18 3.76 -0.68
N TYR A 99 -5.22 4.13 0.59
CA TYR A 99 -4.60 5.34 1.11
C TYR A 99 -3.98 5.21 2.50
N GLY A 100 -3.15 6.18 2.88
CA GLY A 100 -2.44 6.22 4.16
C GLY A 100 -2.57 7.57 4.86
N HIS A 101 -1.43 8.18 5.16
CA HIS A 101 -1.26 9.55 5.70
C HIS A 101 -1.71 9.79 7.14
N ASN A 102 -2.94 9.42 7.50
CA ASN A 102 -3.53 9.81 8.78
C ASN A 102 -3.32 8.79 9.92
N HIS A 103 -2.63 7.68 9.65
CA HIS A 103 -2.38 6.57 10.59
C HIS A 103 -3.64 5.86 11.10
N LEU A 104 -4.82 6.15 10.54
CA LEU A 104 -6.09 5.58 10.98
C LEU A 104 -6.45 4.33 10.17
N LEU A 105 -6.97 3.34 10.88
CA LEU A 105 -7.54 2.14 10.29
C LEU A 105 -8.89 2.48 9.65
N SER A 106 -9.07 2.14 8.37
CA SER A 106 -10.36 2.32 7.71
C SER A 106 -10.59 1.31 6.60
N SER A 107 -11.83 0.84 6.48
CA SER A 107 -12.30 0.04 5.34
C SER A 107 -13.76 0.41 5.11
N GLN A 108 -14.07 0.94 3.93
CA GLN A 108 -15.41 1.44 3.60
C GLN A 108 -15.75 1.06 2.17
N GLU A 109 -16.97 0.61 1.95
CA GLU A 109 -17.54 0.48 0.61
C GLU A 109 -18.09 1.84 0.16
N ILE A 110 -17.71 2.26 -1.04
CA ILE A 110 -18.23 3.45 -1.72
C ILE A 110 -18.76 3.00 -3.07
N GLY A 111 -20.06 2.75 -3.15
CA GLY A 111 -20.65 2.11 -4.32
C GLY A 111 -20.12 0.69 -4.47
N ALA A 112 -19.44 0.41 -5.59
CA ALA A 112 -18.77 -0.87 -5.85
C ALA A 112 -17.27 -0.85 -5.51
N SER A 113 -16.73 0.29 -5.06
CA SER A 113 -15.31 0.46 -4.74
C SER A 113 -15.07 0.18 -3.26
N LEU A 114 -13.99 -0.52 -2.92
CA LEU A 114 -13.46 -0.59 -1.56
C LEU A 114 -12.44 0.52 -1.33
N LEU A 115 -12.72 1.44 -0.42
CA LEU A 115 -11.79 2.46 0.05
C LEU A 115 -11.15 2.00 1.36
N VAL A 116 -9.84 1.77 1.34
CA VAL A 116 -9.11 1.16 2.47
C VAL A 116 -7.90 1.97 2.89
N ASN A 117 -7.66 1.98 4.20
CA ASN A 117 -6.43 2.45 4.83
C ASN A 117 -5.99 1.43 5.89
N PRO A 118 -4.82 0.80 5.72
CA PRO A 118 -4.33 -0.23 6.63
C PRO A 118 -3.82 0.34 7.97
N GLY A 119 -3.82 1.66 8.13
CA GLY A 119 -3.28 2.36 9.29
C GLY A 119 -1.76 2.53 9.20
N GLU A 120 -1.07 2.25 10.31
CA GLU A 120 0.37 2.42 10.41
C GLU A 120 1.07 1.14 10.83
N ILE A 121 2.27 0.90 10.29
CA ILE A 121 3.11 -0.23 10.71
C ILE A 121 3.95 0.12 11.93
N MET A 122 4.34 1.39 12.10
CA MET A 122 5.23 1.82 13.20
C MET A 122 4.55 1.75 14.58
N GLY A 123 3.22 1.87 14.64
CA GLY A 123 2.46 1.87 15.89
C GLY A 123 2.74 3.09 16.76
N ARG A 124 2.95 4.26 16.16
CA ARG A 124 3.27 5.50 16.89
C ARG A 124 2.04 6.12 17.57
N TYR A 125 0.89 6.00 16.95
CA TYR A 125 -0.38 6.64 17.34
C TYR A 125 -1.49 5.63 17.62
N GLY A 126 -1.37 4.39 17.16
CA GLY A 126 -2.33 3.31 17.34
C GLY A 126 -1.72 1.92 17.25
N ALA A 127 -2.58 0.90 17.15
CA ALA A 127 -2.14 -0.48 17.03
C ALA A 127 -1.46 -0.69 15.65
N PRO A 128 -0.20 -1.19 15.62
CA PRO A 128 0.49 -1.43 14.38
C PRO A 128 -0.26 -2.49 13.55
N SER A 129 -0.37 -2.26 12.25
CA SER A 129 -1.31 -3.00 11.41
C SER A 129 -0.95 -2.93 9.93
N TRP A 130 -1.55 -3.85 9.17
CA TRP A 130 -1.47 -3.93 7.72
C TRP A 130 -2.77 -4.54 7.18
N GLY A 131 -2.93 -4.62 5.86
CA GLY A 131 -4.14 -5.14 5.21
C GLY A 131 -3.85 -6.24 4.21
N LEU A 132 -4.76 -7.21 4.11
CA LEU A 132 -4.77 -8.24 3.08
C LEU A 132 -6.04 -8.09 2.23
N TYR A 133 -5.87 -8.00 0.92
CA TYR A 133 -6.99 -7.92 -0.02
C TYR A 133 -7.03 -9.17 -0.89
N ASP A 134 -8.17 -9.85 -0.90
CA ASP A 134 -8.45 -10.98 -1.78
C ASP A 134 -9.12 -10.47 -3.06
N CYS A 135 -8.44 -10.63 -4.19
CA CYS A 135 -8.92 -10.15 -5.49
C CYS A 135 -10.14 -10.95 -5.99
N GLU A 136 -10.21 -12.25 -5.72
CA GLU A 136 -11.31 -13.09 -6.18
C GLU A 136 -12.57 -12.79 -5.36
N ALA A 137 -12.44 -12.88 -4.03
CA ALA A 137 -13.54 -12.64 -3.11
C ALA A 137 -13.96 -11.16 -3.02
N HIS A 138 -13.09 -10.23 -3.46
CA HIS A 138 -13.29 -8.79 -3.32
C HIS A 138 -13.49 -8.37 -1.86
N THR A 139 -12.60 -8.84 -0.99
CA THR A 139 -12.68 -8.57 0.45
C THR A 139 -11.35 -8.07 1.00
N PHE A 140 -11.43 -7.09 1.88
CA PHE A 140 -10.28 -6.57 2.62
C PHE A 140 -10.32 -7.02 4.08
N THR A 141 -9.23 -7.61 4.56
CA THR A 141 -9.05 -8.02 5.95
C THR A 141 -7.95 -7.19 6.59
N LEU A 142 -8.26 -6.57 7.72
CA LEU A 142 -7.28 -5.85 8.52
C LEU A 142 -6.54 -6.82 9.44
N MET A 143 -5.21 -6.70 9.48
CA MET A 143 -4.31 -7.57 10.23
C MET A 143 -3.51 -6.74 11.24
N LEU A 144 -3.76 -6.97 12.54
CA LEU A 144 -2.99 -6.34 13.62
C LEU A 144 -1.63 -7.04 13.79
N ILE A 145 -0.62 -6.28 14.19
CA ILE A 145 0.71 -6.77 14.54
C ILE A 145 0.77 -6.84 16.07
N ALA A 146 0.93 -8.04 16.61
CA ALA A 146 1.09 -8.30 18.04
C ALA A 146 2.53 -8.04 18.51
#